data_AF-A0A368EXR6-F1
#
_entry.id   AF-A0A368EXR6-F1
#
_cell.length_a   1.000
_cell.length_b   1.000
_cell.length_c   1.000
_cell.angle_alpha   90.00
_cell.angle_beta   90.00
_cell.angle_gamma   90.00
#
_symmetry.space_group_name_H-M   'P 1'
#
loop_
_entity.id
_entity.type
_entity.pdbx_description
1 polymer ?
#
loop_
_entity_poly.entity_id
_entity_poly.type
_entity_poly.pdbx_seq_one_letter_code
_entity_poly.pdbx_strand_id
1 'polypeptide(L)'
;MALNWKAGWNRHTFTWKCASSFAPLLLVLFFTPANHTYAEYEPNDLLTEGLQHAANLYTWRCCSRAVPTVKSNDQPNRVEINMKVVEVLRPEVDKLQQFMLFTNDAISRFCEEVRRLCHTEKRKDFVSEAYLLTLGRFLNMFAVLDELKNMKASIKNDFSTFRRSAQFLQVMSDTQTIHDMQNLSMFLATQNKIKDDLRARMVKIEAYEELLADVINICAHMFENHLYLTPSERHMFVKVIAFSLFLMDGDAANVAKMDQKKRLSISRLDKIFKSLEVVPLYGDMQIQPFSFVRRSQYYEASKWPLSDKEGDKCHVNIVEKMKITRADHESYVTQLAKLNNNVAISDRVSLNSDAENRELTSLALSGMQLLCQWTADVVETISWKLLHPTNSRDNKDCPESAEEYERATRYNYSSAEKTALIQTISMIKGLQSLLGRIESSLSNAIRRHIYTELQGFVQHAFNEPIQKAVKGKKDLLASILQSVRDTCIDAYSAAAESRPSVEKSKKRQGKESTTSSSSDLRIARRASPPAPSSTQVRNQKNIWT
;
A
#
# COMPACT_ATOMS: atom_id res chain seq x y z
N MET A 1 -3.74 -0.28 19.42
CA MET A 1 -4.69 0.81 19.14
C MET A 1 -4.70 1.06 17.65
N ALA A 2 -5.70 0.50 16.96
CA ALA A 2 -5.88 0.64 15.51
C ALA A 2 -6.56 1.98 15.22
N LEU A 3 -5.99 2.78 14.32
CA LEU A 3 -6.60 4.02 13.83
C LEU A 3 -6.61 3.97 12.29
N ASN A 4 -7.81 3.83 11.74
CA ASN A 4 -8.15 3.85 10.32
C ASN A 4 -8.04 5.28 9.78
N TRP A 5 -7.18 5.54 8.79
CA TRP A 5 -7.18 6.78 8.01
C TRP A 5 -7.17 6.45 6.50
N LYS A 6 -8.14 7.03 5.77
CA LYS A 6 -8.35 6.91 4.31
C LYS A 6 -7.91 8.20 3.59
N ALA A 7 -7.48 8.03 2.33
CA ALA A 7 -7.25 9.03 1.25
C ALA A 7 -5.91 9.80 1.28
N GLY A 8 -5.29 10.26 0.18
CA GLY A 8 -5.60 10.34 -1.27
C GLY A 8 -4.40 11.00 -2.00
N TRP A 9 -4.17 10.75 -3.30
CA TRP A 9 -2.95 11.16 -4.05
C TRP A 9 -3.06 12.58 -4.67
N ASN A 10 -1.93 13.28 -5.02
CA ASN A 10 -1.45 13.49 -6.41
C ASN A 10 -0.09 14.23 -6.58
N ARG A 11 0.56 14.03 -7.74
CA ARG A 11 1.92 14.40 -8.20
C ARG A 11 2.00 15.76 -8.94
N HIS A 12 3.20 16.30 -9.21
CA HIS A 12 3.82 16.36 -10.56
C HIS A 12 5.14 17.16 -10.67
N THR A 13 6.10 16.63 -11.45
CA THR A 13 6.68 17.25 -12.67
C THR A 13 7.39 16.17 -13.51
N PHE A 14 6.99 15.96 -14.76
CA PHE A 14 7.78 15.22 -15.77
C PHE A 14 7.57 15.85 -17.16
N THR A 15 8.67 16.04 -17.88
CA THR A 15 8.76 16.67 -19.21
C THR A 15 8.64 15.65 -20.34
N TRP A 16 7.94 16.03 -21.41
CA TRP A 16 7.60 15.21 -22.57
C TRP A 16 8.75 15.01 -23.57
N LYS A 17 8.89 13.79 -24.11
CA LYS A 17 9.31 13.53 -25.51
C LYS A 17 8.74 12.20 -26.03
N CYS A 18 8.35 12.24 -27.31
CA CYS A 18 7.94 11.16 -28.22
C CYS A 18 6.47 10.73 -28.23
N ALA A 19 5.75 11.31 -29.20
CA ALA A 19 4.51 10.82 -29.79
C ALA A 19 4.81 9.77 -30.87
N SER A 20 4.02 8.68 -30.91
CA SER A 20 3.36 8.11 -32.10
C SER A 20 3.12 6.60 -31.95
N SER A 21 1.97 6.20 -31.41
CA SER A 21 1.21 4.96 -31.74
C SER A 21 0.20 4.62 -30.62
N PHE A 22 -0.87 5.39 -30.50
CA PHE A 22 -1.97 5.12 -29.58
C PHE A 22 -3.30 5.47 -30.27
N ALA A 23 -3.73 4.61 -31.18
CA ALA A 23 -5.00 4.74 -31.90
C ALA A 23 -6.05 3.67 -31.53
N PRO A 24 -5.69 2.44 -31.10
CA PRO A 24 -6.71 1.47 -30.64
C PRO A 24 -6.98 1.50 -29.12
N LEU A 25 -6.08 2.07 -28.30
CA LEU A 25 -6.12 2.02 -26.83
C LEU A 25 -7.22 2.86 -26.17
N LEU A 26 -7.93 3.64 -26.96
CA LEU A 26 -8.61 4.83 -26.49
C LEU A 26 -10.14 4.59 -26.37
N LEU A 27 -10.63 3.45 -26.88
CA LEU A 27 -12.06 3.09 -26.93
C LEU A 27 -12.55 2.39 -25.64
N VAL A 28 -11.62 1.83 -24.86
CA VAL A 28 -11.91 1.11 -23.62
C VAL A 28 -12.06 2.06 -22.42
N LEU A 29 -11.47 3.26 -22.50
CA LEU A 29 -11.43 4.25 -21.41
C LEU A 29 -12.80 4.86 -21.05
N PHE A 30 -13.82 4.71 -21.88
CA PHE A 30 -15.11 5.38 -21.67
C PHE A 30 -16.32 4.51 -21.34
N PHE A 31 -16.32 3.23 -21.71
CA PHE A 31 -17.42 2.34 -21.33
C PHE A 31 -17.18 1.62 -19.99
N THR A 32 -16.04 1.86 -19.34
CA THR A 32 -15.65 1.15 -18.12
C THR A 32 -15.36 1.99 -16.86
N PRO A 33 -15.55 3.32 -16.74
CA PRO A 33 -15.27 4.00 -15.48
C PRO A 33 -16.24 3.59 -14.36
N ALA A 34 -17.52 3.29 -14.68
CA ALA A 34 -18.46 2.74 -13.70
C ALA A 34 -18.10 1.30 -13.30
N ASN A 35 -17.89 0.40 -14.27
CA ASN A 35 -17.57 -1.00 -13.97
C ASN A 35 -16.19 -1.20 -13.31
N HIS A 36 -15.17 -0.40 -13.66
CA HIS A 36 -13.88 -0.46 -12.95
C HIS A 36 -13.94 0.16 -11.56
N THR A 37 -14.73 1.22 -11.34
CA THR A 37 -14.89 1.77 -9.98
C THR A 37 -15.64 0.78 -9.09
N TYR A 38 -16.72 0.13 -9.56
CA TYR A 38 -17.40 -0.95 -8.81
C TYR A 38 -16.49 -2.18 -8.61
N ALA A 39 -15.74 -2.61 -9.62
CA ALA A 39 -14.75 -3.69 -9.52
C ALA A 39 -13.53 -3.33 -8.65
N GLU A 40 -13.37 -2.07 -8.24
CA GLU A 40 -12.33 -1.61 -7.30
C GLU A 40 -12.85 -1.39 -5.87
N TYR A 41 -14.16 -1.33 -5.63
CA TYR A 41 -14.72 -1.26 -4.27
C TYR A 41 -14.76 -2.64 -3.59
N GLU A 42 -15.25 -3.67 -4.28
CA GLU A 42 -15.35 -5.04 -3.77
C GLU A 42 -14.00 -5.66 -3.31
N PRO A 43 -12.85 -5.41 -3.99
CA PRO A 43 -11.55 -5.92 -3.54
C PRO A 43 -11.03 -5.24 -2.26
N ASN A 44 -11.47 -4.03 -1.93
CA ASN A 44 -11.01 -3.36 -0.70
C ASN A 44 -11.65 -3.95 0.57
N ASP A 45 -12.82 -4.55 0.44
CA ASP A 45 -13.49 -5.23 1.55
C ASP A 45 -12.76 -6.52 1.91
N LEU A 46 -12.33 -7.31 0.90
CA LEU A 46 -11.49 -8.49 1.10
C LEU A 46 -10.14 -8.15 1.75
N LEU A 47 -9.51 -7.04 1.36
CA LEU A 47 -8.27 -6.58 2.01
C LEU A 47 -8.51 -6.21 3.48
N THR A 48 -9.67 -5.65 3.80
CA THR A 48 -10.05 -5.29 5.18
C THR A 48 -10.34 -6.54 6.01
N GLU A 49 -11.07 -7.51 5.46
CA GLU A 49 -11.33 -8.80 6.10
C GLU A 49 -10.03 -9.59 6.32
N GLY A 50 -9.13 -9.60 5.34
CA GLY A 50 -7.81 -10.21 5.48
C GLY A 50 -6.97 -9.56 6.59
N LEU A 51 -7.07 -8.25 6.78
CA LEU A 51 -6.43 -7.56 7.90
C LEU A 51 -7.00 -8.01 9.25
N GLN A 52 -8.31 -8.24 9.34
CA GLN A 52 -8.96 -8.76 10.54
C GLN A 52 -8.48 -10.18 10.86
N HIS A 53 -8.36 -11.05 9.85
CA HIS A 53 -7.78 -12.39 10.04
C HIS A 53 -6.32 -12.33 10.47
N ALA A 54 -5.51 -11.43 9.90
CA ALA A 54 -4.12 -11.22 10.32
C ALA A 54 -4.04 -10.80 11.80
N ALA A 55 -4.91 -9.88 12.23
CA ALA A 55 -4.99 -9.44 13.63
C ALA A 55 -5.38 -10.60 14.57
N ASN A 56 -6.37 -11.40 14.19
CA ASN A 56 -6.81 -12.58 14.95
C ASN A 56 -5.67 -13.59 15.09
N LEU A 57 -4.95 -13.92 14.01
CA LEU A 57 -3.81 -14.84 14.05
C LEU A 57 -2.67 -14.31 14.91
N TYR A 58 -2.32 -13.04 14.74
CA TYR A 58 -1.23 -12.40 15.48
C TYR A 58 -1.49 -12.37 16.99
N THR A 59 -2.72 -12.03 17.39
CA THR A 59 -3.11 -11.93 18.81
C THR A 59 -3.49 -13.27 19.43
N TRP A 60 -3.56 -14.35 18.64
CA TRP A 60 -3.87 -15.69 19.14
C TRP A 60 -2.82 -16.16 20.16
N ARG A 61 -3.30 -16.43 21.39
CA ARG A 61 -2.55 -17.06 22.48
C ARG A 61 -3.11 -18.45 22.72
N CYS A 62 -2.23 -19.39 23.06
CA CYS A 62 -2.58 -20.80 23.16
C CYS A 62 -3.53 -21.06 24.34
N CYS A 63 -4.79 -21.36 24.04
CA CYS A 63 -5.79 -21.72 25.05
C CYS A 63 -5.51 -23.09 25.66
N SER A 64 -5.04 -24.05 24.85
CA SER A 64 -4.73 -25.41 25.28
C SER A 64 -3.63 -25.50 26.35
N ARG A 65 -2.75 -24.49 26.45
CA ARG A 65 -1.77 -24.40 27.56
C ARG A 65 -2.41 -24.08 28.92
N ALA A 66 -3.58 -23.45 28.93
CA ALA A 66 -4.33 -23.12 30.14
C ALA A 66 -5.31 -24.24 30.55
N VAL A 67 -5.58 -25.18 29.64
CA VAL A 67 -6.50 -26.29 29.88
C VAL A 67 -5.84 -27.34 30.80
N PRO A 68 -6.54 -27.85 31.83
CA PRO A 68 -6.07 -28.97 32.63
C PRO A 68 -5.86 -30.22 31.75
N THR A 69 -4.63 -30.76 31.73
CA THR A 69 -4.34 -31.98 30.98
C THR A 69 -4.94 -33.20 31.69
N VAL A 70 -5.68 -34.01 30.95
CA VAL A 70 -6.15 -35.32 31.43
C VAL A 70 -4.94 -36.24 31.64
N LYS A 71 -4.73 -36.68 32.88
CA LYS A 71 -3.54 -37.46 33.29
C LYS A 71 -3.69 -38.97 33.08
N SER A 72 -4.91 -39.49 33.22
CA SER A 72 -5.21 -40.91 33.06
C SER A 72 -6.61 -41.10 32.48
N ASN A 73 -6.85 -42.30 31.94
CA ASN A 73 -8.17 -42.63 31.39
C ASN A 73 -9.25 -42.68 32.47
N ASP A 74 -8.88 -43.01 33.70
CA ASP A 74 -9.76 -43.20 34.87
C ASP A 74 -9.99 -41.92 35.67
N GLN A 75 -9.52 -40.77 35.17
CA GLN A 75 -9.68 -39.49 35.86
C GLN A 75 -11.17 -39.11 35.97
N PRO A 76 -11.71 -38.87 37.20
CA PRO A 76 -13.15 -38.67 37.40
C PRO A 76 -13.74 -37.47 36.63
N ASN A 77 -13.02 -36.35 36.60
CA ASN A 77 -13.45 -35.13 35.92
C ASN A 77 -13.04 -35.07 34.44
N ARG A 78 -12.62 -36.19 33.84
CA ARG A 78 -12.21 -36.25 32.43
C ARG A 78 -13.30 -35.78 31.48
N VAL A 79 -14.54 -36.20 31.71
CA VAL A 79 -15.67 -35.81 30.85
C VAL A 79 -15.93 -34.31 30.96
N GLU A 80 -15.99 -33.77 32.18
CA GLU A 80 -16.19 -32.35 32.45
C GLU A 80 -15.11 -31.48 31.80
N ILE A 81 -13.83 -31.88 31.92
CA ILE A 81 -12.71 -31.17 31.26
C ILE A 81 -12.93 -31.13 29.75
N ASN A 82 -13.24 -32.26 29.12
CA ASN A 82 -13.44 -32.30 27.67
C ASN A 82 -14.67 -31.48 27.23
N MET A 83 -15.73 -31.45 28.04
CA MET A 83 -16.91 -30.61 27.76
C MET A 83 -16.54 -29.13 27.78
N LYS A 84 -15.80 -28.68 28.81
CA LYS A 84 -15.34 -27.28 28.92
C LYS A 84 -14.34 -26.91 27.84
N VAL A 85 -13.48 -27.83 27.43
CA VAL A 85 -12.57 -27.62 26.28
C VAL A 85 -13.36 -27.36 25.00
N VAL A 86 -14.37 -28.17 24.71
CA VAL A 86 -15.23 -27.98 23.52
C VAL A 86 -16.01 -26.68 23.62
N GLU A 87 -16.58 -26.35 24.78
CA GLU A 87 -17.31 -25.10 25.01
C GLU A 87 -16.45 -23.86 24.74
N VAL A 88 -15.22 -23.82 25.28
CA VAL A 88 -14.31 -22.68 25.15
C VAL A 88 -13.68 -22.59 23.76
N LEU A 89 -13.25 -23.71 23.18
CA LEU A 89 -12.51 -23.70 21.91
C LEU A 89 -13.41 -23.68 20.68
N ARG A 90 -14.69 -24.05 20.76
CA ARG A 90 -15.61 -24.03 19.62
C ARG A 90 -15.64 -22.68 18.87
N PRO A 91 -15.94 -21.53 19.53
CA PRO A 91 -15.96 -20.25 18.82
C PRO A 91 -14.60 -19.86 18.22
N GLU A 92 -13.49 -20.34 18.81
CA GLU A 92 -12.16 -20.11 18.25
C GLU A 92 -11.91 -20.99 17.01
N VAL A 93 -12.32 -22.25 17.03
CA VAL A 93 -12.23 -23.13 15.86
C VAL A 93 -13.11 -22.63 14.71
N ASP A 94 -14.28 -22.06 15.01
CA ASP A 94 -15.13 -21.42 13.99
C ASP A 94 -14.40 -20.27 13.28
N LYS A 95 -13.60 -19.46 14.01
CA LYS A 95 -12.74 -18.42 13.39
C LYS A 95 -11.66 -19.02 12.50
N LEU A 96 -11.09 -20.17 12.85
CA LEU A 96 -10.10 -20.86 12.00
C LEU A 96 -10.74 -21.44 10.74
N GLN A 97 -11.98 -21.94 10.84
CA GLN A 97 -12.75 -22.38 9.68
C GLN A 97 -13.08 -21.19 8.77
N GLN A 98 -13.55 -20.07 9.32
CA GLN A 98 -13.78 -18.84 8.57
C GLN A 98 -12.50 -18.36 7.88
N PHE A 99 -11.35 -18.38 8.58
CA PHE A 99 -10.06 -18.04 7.98
C PHE A 99 -9.70 -18.95 6.80
N MET A 100 -9.86 -20.27 6.93
CA MET A 100 -9.61 -21.21 5.83
C MET A 100 -10.53 -20.92 4.63
N LEU A 101 -11.83 -20.73 4.87
CA LEU A 101 -12.79 -20.41 3.81
C LEU A 101 -12.45 -19.08 3.12
N PHE A 102 -12.17 -18.04 3.90
CA PHE A 102 -11.73 -16.74 3.40
C PHE A 102 -10.50 -16.86 2.50
N THR A 103 -9.46 -17.58 2.93
CA THR A 103 -8.24 -17.72 2.11
C THR A 103 -8.52 -18.40 0.77
N ASN A 104 -9.37 -19.43 0.74
CA ASN A 104 -9.77 -20.10 -0.49
C ASN A 104 -10.59 -19.20 -1.42
N ASP A 105 -11.54 -18.43 -0.87
CA ASP A 105 -12.36 -17.50 -1.65
C ASP A 105 -11.51 -16.34 -2.20
N ALA A 106 -10.70 -15.71 -1.35
CA ALA A 106 -9.81 -14.62 -1.72
C ALA A 106 -8.80 -15.03 -2.81
N ILE A 107 -8.20 -16.22 -2.72
CA ILE A 107 -7.34 -16.75 -3.78
C ILE A 107 -8.14 -16.95 -5.07
N SER A 108 -9.36 -17.52 -4.98
CA SER A 108 -10.20 -17.77 -6.15
C SER A 108 -10.52 -16.48 -6.91
N ARG A 109 -11.03 -15.47 -6.19
CA ARG A 109 -11.36 -14.15 -6.74
C ARG A 109 -10.14 -13.43 -7.31
N PHE A 110 -9.01 -13.47 -6.60
CA PHE A 110 -7.76 -12.89 -7.09
C PHE A 110 -7.31 -13.56 -8.41
N CYS A 111 -7.35 -14.88 -8.49
CA CYS A 111 -6.99 -15.62 -9.70
C CYS A 111 -7.97 -15.37 -10.85
N GLU A 112 -9.26 -15.16 -10.57
CA GLU A 112 -10.24 -14.76 -11.59
C GLU A 112 -9.95 -13.39 -12.17
N GLU A 113 -9.59 -12.42 -11.33
CA GLU A 113 -9.17 -11.09 -11.78
C GLU A 113 -7.87 -11.13 -12.59
N VAL A 114 -6.88 -11.91 -12.16
CA VAL A 114 -5.66 -12.15 -12.95
C VAL A 114 -6.01 -12.77 -14.30
N ARG A 115 -6.89 -13.78 -14.35
CA ARG A 115 -7.33 -14.41 -15.60
C ARG A 115 -8.03 -13.41 -16.52
N ARG A 116 -8.87 -12.53 -15.97
CA ARG A 116 -9.59 -11.49 -16.72
C ARG A 116 -8.62 -10.50 -17.36
N LEU A 117 -7.60 -10.06 -16.61
CA LEU A 117 -6.59 -9.11 -17.09
C LEU A 117 -5.59 -9.74 -18.09
N CYS A 118 -5.29 -11.02 -17.94
CA CYS A 118 -4.36 -11.73 -18.82
C CYS A 118 -4.98 -12.20 -20.14
N HIS A 119 -6.31 -12.09 -20.30
CA HIS A 119 -7.02 -12.45 -21.53
C HIS A 119 -6.43 -11.73 -22.76
N THR A 120 -6.30 -12.41 -23.89
CA THR A 120 -5.58 -11.92 -25.09
C THR A 120 -6.08 -10.55 -25.58
N GLU A 121 -7.38 -10.30 -25.47
CA GLU A 121 -7.98 -9.01 -25.83
C GLU A 121 -7.72 -7.92 -24.78
N LYS A 122 -7.65 -8.30 -23.50
CA LYS A 122 -7.46 -7.38 -22.36
C LYS A 122 -6.01 -7.08 -22.03
N ARG A 123 -5.08 -7.94 -22.44
CA ARG A 123 -3.63 -7.74 -22.21
C ARG A 123 -3.08 -6.51 -22.92
N LYS A 124 -3.72 -6.09 -24.01
CA LYS A 124 -3.38 -4.86 -24.75
C LYS A 124 -4.13 -3.64 -24.23
N ASP A 125 -5.12 -3.85 -23.35
CA ASP A 125 -5.88 -2.76 -22.75
C ASP A 125 -5.07 -2.13 -21.62
N PHE A 126 -5.34 -0.85 -21.40
CA PHE A 126 -4.76 -0.10 -20.30
C PHE A 126 -5.27 -0.61 -18.95
N VAL A 127 -4.35 -0.81 -18.00
CA VAL A 127 -4.65 -1.12 -16.59
C VAL A 127 -4.09 0.01 -15.73
N SER A 128 -4.91 0.58 -14.85
CA SER A 128 -4.49 1.71 -14.03
C SER A 128 -3.39 1.33 -13.04
N GLU A 129 -2.46 2.25 -12.78
CA GLU A 129 -1.43 2.08 -11.74
C GLU A 129 -2.05 1.76 -10.37
N ALA A 130 -3.19 2.40 -10.05
CA ALA A 130 -3.92 2.17 -8.80
C ALA A 130 -4.44 0.73 -8.68
N TYR A 131 -4.89 0.14 -9.80
CA TYR A 131 -5.35 -1.24 -9.81
C TYR A 131 -4.19 -2.22 -9.64
N LEU A 132 -3.07 -2.00 -10.33
CA LEU A 132 -1.86 -2.82 -10.17
C LEU A 132 -1.33 -2.77 -8.73
N LEU A 133 -1.35 -1.60 -8.08
CA LEU A 133 -1.00 -1.47 -6.67
C LEU A 133 -1.99 -2.19 -5.75
N THR A 134 -3.28 -2.23 -6.12
CA THR A 134 -4.29 -2.99 -5.39
C THR A 134 -4.03 -4.49 -5.50
N LEU A 135 -3.70 -5.01 -6.69
CA LEU A 135 -3.25 -6.39 -6.85
C LEU A 135 -2.00 -6.68 -6.01
N GLY A 136 -1.05 -5.74 -5.96
CA GLY A 136 0.10 -5.80 -5.06
C GLY A 136 -0.29 -5.92 -3.59
N ARG A 137 -1.29 -5.16 -3.12
CA ARG A 137 -1.82 -5.27 -1.74
C ARG A 137 -2.39 -6.66 -1.45
N PHE A 138 -3.08 -7.30 -2.39
CA PHE A 138 -3.54 -8.68 -2.26
C PHE A 138 -2.39 -9.67 -2.13
N LEU A 139 -1.36 -9.54 -2.97
CA LEU A 139 -0.16 -10.36 -2.87
C LEU A 139 0.51 -10.22 -1.51
N ASN A 140 0.66 -8.99 -1.00
CA ASN A 140 1.16 -8.76 0.34
C ASN A 140 0.25 -9.37 1.43
N MET A 141 -1.07 -9.29 1.30
CA MET A 141 -2.03 -9.90 2.23
C MET A 141 -1.83 -11.42 2.30
N PHE A 142 -1.75 -12.11 1.16
CA PHE A 142 -1.51 -13.56 1.14
C PHE A 142 -0.17 -13.93 1.80
N ALA A 143 0.89 -13.17 1.50
CA ALA A 143 2.20 -13.38 2.12
C ALA A 143 2.14 -13.22 3.65
N VAL A 144 1.47 -12.16 4.15
CA VAL A 144 1.32 -11.89 5.59
C VAL A 144 0.52 -12.99 6.28
N LEU A 145 -0.64 -13.39 5.73
CA LEU A 145 -1.50 -14.42 6.32
C LEU A 145 -0.80 -15.78 6.41
N ASP A 146 -0.05 -16.14 5.37
CA ASP A 146 0.64 -17.42 5.33
C ASP A 146 1.81 -17.47 6.32
N GLU A 147 2.63 -16.43 6.39
CA GLU A 147 3.73 -16.36 7.36
C GLU A 147 3.21 -16.30 8.81
N LEU A 148 2.13 -15.56 9.08
CA LEU A 148 1.46 -15.56 10.39
C LEU A 148 0.96 -16.95 10.78
N LYS A 149 0.31 -17.65 9.85
CA LYS A 149 -0.15 -19.03 10.05
C LYS A 149 1.03 -19.96 10.34
N ASN A 150 2.13 -19.86 9.59
CA ASN A 150 3.31 -20.70 9.76
C ASN A 150 3.97 -20.51 11.14
N MET A 151 4.08 -19.27 11.61
CA MET A 151 4.72 -18.96 12.89
C MET A 151 3.85 -19.29 14.10
N LYS A 152 2.52 -19.32 13.96
CA LYS A 152 1.60 -19.49 15.09
C LYS A 152 1.28 -20.95 15.41
N ALA A 153 2.20 -21.66 16.04
CA ALA A 153 1.96 -23.05 16.49
C ALA A 153 0.74 -23.21 17.43
N SER A 154 0.35 -22.13 18.13
CA SER A 154 -0.80 -22.10 19.06
C SER A 154 -2.12 -22.47 18.38
N ILE A 155 -2.36 -22.03 17.14
CA ILE A 155 -3.62 -22.32 16.43
C ILE A 155 -3.76 -23.82 16.13
N LYS A 156 -2.64 -24.47 15.77
CA LYS A 156 -2.59 -25.90 15.50
C LYS A 156 -2.82 -26.70 16.78
N ASN A 157 -2.23 -26.28 17.90
CA ASN A 157 -2.35 -26.94 19.19
C ASN A 157 -3.77 -26.84 19.77
N ASP A 158 -4.38 -25.66 19.68
CA ASP A 158 -5.74 -25.42 20.15
C ASP A 158 -6.74 -26.23 19.31
N PHE A 159 -6.63 -26.19 17.98
CA PHE A 159 -7.46 -27.02 17.11
C PHE A 159 -7.30 -28.53 17.38
N SER A 160 -6.06 -29.00 17.57
CA SER A 160 -5.78 -30.41 17.88
C SER A 160 -6.35 -30.83 19.25
N THR A 161 -6.38 -29.90 20.21
CA THR A 161 -6.98 -30.15 21.54
C THR A 161 -8.50 -30.20 21.44
N PHE A 162 -9.12 -29.25 20.74
CA PHE A 162 -10.55 -29.27 20.45
C PHE A 162 -10.99 -30.56 19.77
N ARG A 163 -10.29 -30.96 18.69
CA ARG A 163 -10.61 -32.16 17.91
C ARG A 163 -10.58 -33.42 18.77
N ARG A 164 -9.56 -33.59 19.62
CA ARG A 164 -9.46 -34.74 20.53
C ARG A 164 -10.63 -34.79 21.53
N SER A 165 -10.98 -33.66 22.12
CA SER A 165 -12.09 -33.57 23.07
C SER A 165 -13.46 -33.78 22.41
N ALA A 166 -13.68 -33.21 21.21
CA ALA A 166 -14.91 -33.39 20.45
C ALA A 166 -15.10 -34.86 20.00
N GLN A 167 -14.03 -35.53 19.58
CA GLN A 167 -14.04 -36.95 19.24
C GLN A 167 -14.35 -37.83 20.45
N PHE A 168 -13.75 -37.54 21.60
CA PHE A 168 -14.02 -38.28 22.85
C PHE A 168 -15.48 -38.18 23.28
N LEU A 169 -16.08 -37.00 23.19
CA LEU A 169 -17.47 -36.77 23.58
C LEU A 169 -18.51 -37.22 22.53
N GLN A 170 -18.06 -37.75 21.39
CA GLN A 170 -18.93 -38.13 20.26
C GLN A 170 -19.87 -37.01 19.79
N VAL A 171 -19.43 -35.75 19.92
CA VAL A 171 -20.19 -34.56 19.51
C VAL A 171 -20.24 -34.43 17.97
N MET A 172 -19.55 -35.33 17.27
CA MET A 172 -19.34 -35.33 15.82
C MET A 172 -20.04 -36.55 15.20
N SER A 173 -21.32 -36.41 14.90
CA SER A 173 -22.13 -37.51 14.35
C SER A 173 -22.35 -37.40 12.83
N ASP A 174 -22.12 -36.23 12.24
CA ASP A 174 -22.39 -35.96 10.83
C ASP A 174 -21.13 -36.06 9.96
N THR A 175 -21.27 -36.73 8.80
CA THR A 175 -20.18 -36.97 7.86
C THR A 175 -19.56 -35.67 7.33
N GLN A 176 -20.35 -34.60 7.20
CA GLN A 176 -19.88 -33.31 6.70
C GLN A 176 -18.94 -32.61 7.68
N THR A 177 -19.31 -32.49 8.95
CA THR A 177 -18.44 -31.86 9.96
C THR A 177 -17.14 -32.63 10.15
N ILE A 178 -17.16 -33.96 10.03
CA ILE A 178 -15.93 -34.79 10.07
C ILE A 178 -15.00 -34.42 8.91
N HIS A 179 -15.55 -34.27 7.70
CA HIS A 179 -14.77 -33.89 6.52
C HIS A 179 -14.21 -32.47 6.64
N ASP A 180 -15.00 -31.51 7.08
CA ASP A 180 -14.58 -30.11 7.23
C ASP A 180 -13.47 -29.95 8.29
N MET A 181 -13.57 -30.71 9.39
CA MET A 181 -12.49 -30.80 10.37
C MET A 181 -11.20 -31.38 9.81
N GLN A 182 -11.30 -32.40 8.96
CA GLN A 182 -10.12 -33.01 8.36
C GLN A 182 -9.43 -32.03 7.39
N ASN A 183 -10.22 -31.26 6.63
CA ASN A 183 -9.70 -30.20 5.76
C ASN A 183 -9.01 -29.11 6.56
N LEU A 184 -9.62 -28.64 7.66
CA LEU A 184 -9.01 -27.66 8.54
C LEU A 184 -7.72 -28.18 9.17
N SER A 185 -7.70 -29.46 9.56
CA SER A 185 -6.50 -30.12 10.08
C SER A 185 -5.35 -30.11 9.07
N MET A 186 -5.64 -30.45 7.80
CA MET A 186 -4.67 -30.42 6.71
C MET A 186 -4.18 -29.00 6.44
N PHE A 187 -5.10 -28.04 6.36
CA PHE A 187 -4.78 -26.62 6.15
C PHE A 187 -3.82 -26.10 7.22
N LEU A 188 -4.12 -26.32 8.51
CA LEU A 188 -3.29 -25.86 9.62
C LEU A 188 -1.94 -26.58 9.70
N ALA A 189 -1.88 -27.87 9.32
CA ALA A 189 -0.66 -28.67 9.40
C ALA A 189 0.34 -28.38 8.27
N THR A 190 -0.13 -28.07 7.07
CA THR A 190 0.73 -27.81 5.90
C THR A 190 1.34 -26.42 5.98
N GLN A 191 2.68 -26.34 5.98
CA GLN A 191 3.39 -25.06 5.88
C GLN A 191 3.26 -24.48 4.47
N ASN A 192 3.27 -23.16 4.36
CA ASN A 192 3.17 -22.43 3.08
C ASN A 192 1.90 -22.68 2.26
N LYS A 193 0.87 -23.27 2.87
CA LYS A 193 -0.35 -23.72 2.18
C LYS A 193 -1.02 -22.63 1.33
N ILE A 194 -1.11 -21.39 1.83
CA ILE A 194 -1.78 -20.29 1.12
C ILE A 194 -0.96 -19.89 -0.10
N LYS A 195 0.37 -19.80 0.02
CA LYS A 195 1.27 -19.45 -1.08
C LYS A 195 1.28 -20.54 -2.15
N ASP A 196 1.34 -21.80 -1.74
CA ASP A 196 1.37 -22.95 -2.65
C ASP A 196 0.05 -23.08 -3.42
N ASP A 197 -1.10 -22.89 -2.74
CA ASP A 197 -2.41 -22.90 -3.39
C ASP A 197 -2.58 -21.73 -4.36
N LEU A 198 -2.08 -20.54 -4.01
CA LEU A 198 -2.04 -19.39 -4.91
C LEU A 198 -1.20 -19.70 -6.15
N ARG A 199 0.05 -20.18 -5.97
CA ARG A 199 0.96 -20.53 -7.07
C ARG A 199 0.34 -21.60 -7.97
N ALA A 200 -0.22 -22.66 -7.40
CA ALA A 200 -0.84 -23.76 -8.13
C ALA A 200 -2.04 -23.32 -8.99
N ARG A 201 -2.78 -22.27 -8.60
CA ARG A 201 -3.87 -21.70 -9.40
C ARG A 201 -3.37 -20.68 -10.42
N MET A 202 -2.36 -19.88 -10.07
CA MET A 202 -1.79 -18.86 -10.97
C MET A 202 -1.09 -19.48 -12.18
N VAL A 203 -0.32 -20.56 -12.00
CA VAL A 203 0.40 -21.25 -13.10
C VAL A 203 -0.56 -21.80 -14.17
N LYS A 204 -1.84 -22.01 -13.84
CA LYS A 204 -2.86 -22.44 -14.81
C LYS A 204 -3.39 -21.30 -15.69
N ILE A 205 -3.07 -20.05 -15.37
CA ILE A 205 -3.52 -18.87 -16.11
C ILE A 205 -2.45 -18.54 -17.16
N GLU A 206 -2.85 -18.43 -18.41
CA GLU A 206 -1.93 -18.07 -19.49
C GLU A 206 -1.40 -16.64 -19.31
N ALA A 207 -0.07 -16.48 -19.38
CA ALA A 207 0.63 -15.20 -19.27
C ALA A 207 0.41 -14.40 -17.97
N TYR A 208 0.17 -15.09 -16.86
CA TYR A 208 0.09 -14.44 -15.54
C TYR A 208 1.40 -13.72 -15.16
N GLU A 209 2.54 -14.21 -15.67
CA GLU A 209 3.87 -13.64 -15.45
C GLU A 209 4.02 -12.23 -16.03
N GLU A 210 3.31 -11.90 -17.11
CA GLU A 210 3.34 -10.56 -17.71
C GLU A 210 2.65 -9.55 -16.80
N LEU A 211 1.50 -9.91 -16.22
CA LEU A 211 0.80 -9.07 -15.25
C LEU A 211 1.62 -8.91 -13.96
N LEU A 212 2.24 -9.99 -13.48
CA LEU A 212 3.14 -9.90 -12.32
C LEU A 212 4.34 -9.00 -12.60
N ALA A 213 4.87 -9.01 -13.82
CA ALA A 213 5.94 -8.10 -14.21
C ALA A 213 5.49 -6.63 -14.19
N ASP A 214 4.25 -6.32 -14.57
CA ASP A 214 3.69 -4.96 -14.40
C ASP A 214 3.58 -4.55 -12.94
N VAL A 215 3.09 -5.45 -12.07
CA VAL A 215 3.03 -5.21 -10.62
C VAL A 215 4.42 -4.98 -10.02
N ILE A 216 5.42 -5.75 -10.42
CA ILE A 216 6.81 -5.55 -9.98
C ILE A 216 7.34 -4.20 -10.47
N ASN A 217 7.15 -3.88 -11.75
CA ASN A 217 7.69 -2.66 -12.34
C ASN A 217 7.08 -1.40 -11.71
N ILE A 218 5.76 -1.39 -11.43
CA ILE A 218 5.12 -0.26 -10.76
C ILE A 218 5.59 -0.14 -9.30
N CYS A 219 5.73 -1.26 -8.56
CA CYS A 219 6.24 -1.22 -7.19
C CYS A 219 7.69 -0.71 -7.14
N ALA A 220 8.54 -1.19 -8.05
CA ALA A 220 9.91 -0.72 -8.17
C ALA A 220 9.97 0.77 -8.56
N HIS A 221 9.11 1.21 -9.48
CA HIS A 221 9.05 2.62 -9.89
C HIS A 221 8.60 3.52 -8.74
N MET A 222 7.57 3.11 -7.99
CA MET A 222 7.08 3.85 -6.84
C MET A 222 8.12 3.91 -5.71
N PHE A 223 8.88 2.83 -5.50
CA PHE A 223 9.95 2.78 -4.51
C PHE A 223 11.11 3.72 -4.85
N GLU A 224 11.65 3.64 -6.07
CA GLU A 224 12.82 4.41 -6.50
C GLU A 224 12.55 5.91 -6.60
N ASN A 225 11.35 6.29 -7.04
CA ASN A 225 10.97 7.70 -7.18
C ASN A 225 10.35 8.28 -5.90
N HIS A 226 10.43 7.56 -4.79
CA HIS A 226 9.85 7.97 -3.50
C HIS A 226 8.37 8.36 -3.59
N LEU A 227 7.59 7.65 -4.42
CA LEU A 227 6.16 7.86 -4.62
C LEU A 227 5.33 7.08 -3.60
N TYR A 228 5.62 7.34 -2.32
CA TYR A 228 4.90 6.82 -1.17
C TYR A 228 4.94 7.87 -0.06
N LEU A 229 3.99 7.79 0.87
CA LEU A 229 4.01 8.65 2.05
C LEU A 229 4.36 7.84 3.29
N THR A 230 3.70 6.70 3.50
CA THR A 230 3.84 5.95 4.75
C THR A 230 4.99 4.93 4.71
N PRO A 231 5.64 4.63 5.85
CA PRO A 231 6.63 3.55 5.92
C PRO A 231 6.05 2.20 5.47
N SER A 232 4.79 1.92 5.82
CA SER A 232 4.10 0.69 5.43
C SER A 232 3.98 0.51 3.91
N GLU A 233 3.77 1.58 3.14
CA GLU A 233 3.73 1.51 1.68
C GLU A 233 5.10 1.20 1.09
N ARG A 234 6.15 1.87 1.59
CA ARG A 234 7.54 1.59 1.23
C ARG A 234 7.89 0.11 1.48
N HIS A 235 7.55 -0.40 2.65
CA HIS A 235 7.81 -1.79 3.04
C HIS A 235 6.98 -2.77 2.21
N MET A 236 5.73 -2.41 1.89
CA MET A 236 4.85 -3.22 1.03
C MET A 236 5.46 -3.41 -0.36
N PHE A 237 6.01 -2.37 -1.00
CA PHE A 237 6.59 -2.50 -2.34
C PHE A 237 7.68 -3.57 -2.40
N VAL A 238 8.60 -3.59 -1.44
CA VAL A 238 9.70 -4.58 -1.40
C VAL A 238 9.17 -5.98 -1.14
N LYS A 239 8.16 -6.15 -0.26
CA LYS A 239 7.48 -7.43 -0.03
C LYS A 239 6.78 -7.95 -1.29
N VAL A 240 6.05 -7.07 -1.99
CA VAL A 240 5.33 -7.42 -3.22
C VAL A 240 6.30 -7.81 -4.31
N ILE A 241 7.37 -7.05 -4.54
CA ILE A 241 8.40 -7.39 -5.52
C ILE A 241 8.94 -8.80 -5.25
N ALA A 242 9.35 -9.08 -4.01
CA ALA A 242 9.89 -10.38 -3.64
C ALA A 242 8.89 -11.54 -3.83
N PHE A 243 7.66 -11.36 -3.37
CA PHE A 243 6.65 -12.41 -3.46
C PHE A 243 6.17 -12.63 -4.91
N SER A 244 6.05 -11.58 -5.72
CA SER A 244 5.75 -11.70 -7.15
C SER A 244 6.85 -12.43 -7.92
N LEU A 245 8.13 -12.19 -7.59
CA LEU A 245 9.25 -12.94 -8.18
C LEU A 245 9.16 -14.44 -7.82
N PHE A 246 8.86 -14.76 -6.57
CA PHE A 246 8.64 -16.14 -6.14
C PHE A 246 7.47 -16.81 -6.87
N LEU A 247 6.36 -16.10 -7.08
CA LEU A 247 5.19 -16.64 -7.77
C LEU A 247 5.42 -16.87 -9.26
N MET A 248 6.20 -16.01 -9.94
CA MET A 248 6.44 -16.18 -11.38
C MET A 248 7.49 -17.24 -11.70
N ASP A 249 8.33 -17.61 -10.75
CA ASP A 249 9.50 -18.46 -11.02
C ASP A 249 9.11 -19.94 -11.10
N GLY A 250 8.66 -20.38 -12.27
CA GLY A 250 8.24 -21.76 -12.55
C GLY A 250 8.70 -22.26 -13.93
N ASP A 251 8.16 -23.39 -14.36
CA ASP A 251 8.64 -24.03 -15.61
C ASP A 251 8.27 -23.22 -16.86
N ALA A 252 7.08 -22.60 -16.86
CA ALA A 252 6.55 -21.81 -17.96
C ALA A 252 7.29 -20.46 -18.16
N ALA A 253 7.63 -19.80 -17.05
CA ALA A 253 8.34 -18.52 -17.03
C ALA A 253 9.27 -18.48 -15.83
N ASN A 254 10.45 -17.89 -15.97
CA ASN A 254 11.37 -17.70 -14.86
C ASN A 254 11.97 -16.29 -14.88
N VAL A 255 12.48 -15.86 -13.74
CA VAL A 255 12.96 -14.48 -13.57
C VAL A 255 14.07 -14.13 -14.56
N ALA A 256 14.97 -15.09 -14.84
CA ALA A 256 16.06 -14.91 -15.79
C ALA A 256 15.57 -14.68 -17.23
N LYS A 257 14.55 -15.42 -17.69
CA LYS A 257 13.94 -15.22 -19.02
C LYS A 257 13.27 -13.85 -19.11
N MET A 258 12.62 -13.38 -18.03
CA MET A 258 11.98 -12.06 -18.01
C MET A 258 13.00 -10.92 -18.05
N ASP A 259 14.15 -11.11 -17.41
CA ASP A 259 15.29 -10.20 -17.49
C ASP A 259 15.91 -10.16 -18.91
N GLN A 260 16.09 -11.32 -19.54
CA GLN A 260 16.55 -11.40 -20.93
C GLN A 260 15.61 -10.72 -21.92
N LYS A 261 14.29 -10.81 -21.67
CA LYS A 261 13.25 -10.08 -22.43
C LYS A 261 13.21 -8.58 -22.13
N LYS A 262 14.05 -8.08 -21.21
CA LYS A 262 14.04 -6.71 -20.67
C LYS A 262 12.68 -6.31 -20.07
N ARG A 263 11.89 -7.30 -19.68
CA ARG A 263 10.59 -7.10 -19.05
C ARG A 263 10.74 -6.81 -17.57
N LEU A 264 11.78 -7.37 -16.98
CA LEU A 264 12.29 -7.07 -15.65
C LEU A 264 13.77 -6.67 -15.74
N SER A 265 14.29 -6.11 -14.66
CA SER A 265 15.72 -5.82 -14.53
C SER A 265 16.19 -6.33 -13.18
N ILE A 266 16.89 -7.46 -13.17
CA ILE A 266 17.41 -8.07 -11.93
C ILE A 266 18.37 -7.11 -11.22
N SER A 267 19.25 -6.43 -11.97
CA SER A 267 20.20 -5.46 -11.40
C SER A 267 19.52 -4.28 -10.71
N ARG A 268 18.35 -3.85 -11.20
CA ARG A 268 17.51 -2.83 -10.57
C ARG A 268 16.91 -3.36 -9.26
N LEU A 269 16.33 -4.56 -9.29
CA LEU A 269 15.69 -5.17 -8.14
C LEU A 269 16.70 -5.54 -7.04
N ASP A 270 17.92 -5.97 -7.41
CA ASP A 270 19.00 -6.30 -6.47
C ASP A 270 19.43 -5.07 -5.65
N LYS A 271 19.46 -3.88 -6.27
CA LYS A 271 19.71 -2.62 -5.54
C LYS A 271 18.59 -2.28 -4.55
N ILE A 272 17.34 -2.53 -4.93
CA ILE A 272 16.18 -2.29 -4.04
C ILE A 272 16.27 -3.20 -2.82
N PHE A 273 16.50 -4.50 -3.00
CA PHE A 273 16.64 -5.43 -1.89
C PHE A 273 17.84 -5.11 -1.00
N LYS A 274 18.97 -4.68 -1.59
CA LYS A 274 20.12 -4.23 -0.79
C LYS A 274 19.84 -2.97 0.01
N SER A 275 19.03 -2.06 -0.52
CA SER A 275 18.68 -0.80 0.17
C SER A 275 17.76 -1.01 1.38
N LEU A 276 16.99 -2.11 1.39
CA LEU A 276 16.03 -2.42 2.43
C LEU A 276 15.94 -3.95 2.62
N GLU A 277 16.87 -4.47 3.42
CA GLU A 277 17.05 -5.92 3.60
C GLU A 277 15.99 -6.55 4.51
N VAL A 278 15.54 -5.82 5.54
CA VAL A 278 14.60 -6.30 6.54
C VAL A 278 13.43 -5.33 6.64
N VAL A 279 12.22 -5.89 6.67
CA VAL A 279 10.98 -5.12 6.81
C VAL A 279 10.02 -5.75 7.82
N PRO A 280 9.15 -4.96 8.46
CA PRO A 280 8.03 -5.47 9.21
C PRO A 280 7.10 -6.32 8.34
N LEU A 281 6.83 -7.53 8.79
CA LEU A 281 5.78 -8.37 8.24
C LEU A 281 4.44 -7.96 8.86
N TYR A 282 4.29 -8.17 10.17
CA TYR A 282 3.13 -7.82 10.96
C TYR A 282 3.47 -7.79 12.47
N GLY A 283 3.14 -6.72 13.18
CA GLY A 283 3.52 -6.57 14.59
C GLY A 283 5.03 -6.62 14.81
N ASP A 284 5.50 -7.46 15.73
CA ASP A 284 6.91 -7.73 16.01
C ASP A 284 7.54 -8.76 15.06
N MET A 285 6.76 -9.38 14.17
CA MET A 285 7.30 -10.30 13.17
C MET A 285 7.95 -9.54 12.02
N GLN A 286 9.19 -9.91 11.73
CA GLN A 286 10.01 -9.34 10.66
C GLN A 286 10.19 -10.35 9.53
N ILE A 287 10.51 -9.85 8.35
CA ILE A 287 10.85 -10.70 7.20
C ILE A 287 11.99 -10.08 6.42
N GLN A 288 12.88 -10.92 5.90
CA GLN A 288 13.78 -10.56 4.82
C GLN A 288 13.06 -10.82 3.49
N PRO A 289 12.65 -9.79 2.73
CA PRO A 289 11.93 -10.01 1.47
C PRO A 289 12.71 -10.90 0.51
N PHE A 290 14.04 -10.74 0.45
CA PHE A 290 14.91 -11.55 -0.42
C PHE A 290 14.86 -13.05 -0.11
N SER A 291 14.43 -13.47 1.10
CA SER A 291 14.21 -14.89 1.43
C SER A 291 13.16 -15.57 0.53
N PHE A 292 12.22 -14.82 -0.06
CA PHE A 292 11.30 -15.37 -1.06
C PHE A 292 12.04 -15.71 -2.35
N VAL A 293 12.94 -14.82 -2.79
CA VAL A 293 13.73 -15.01 -4.02
C VAL A 293 14.71 -16.17 -3.87
N ARG A 294 15.36 -16.33 -2.71
CA ARG A 294 16.24 -17.47 -2.41
C ARG A 294 15.51 -18.82 -2.43
N ARG A 295 14.20 -18.83 -2.15
CA ARG A 295 13.35 -20.04 -2.15
C ARG A 295 12.72 -20.34 -3.51
N SER A 296 12.96 -19.50 -4.52
CA SER A 296 12.44 -19.70 -5.87
C SER A 296 13.12 -20.91 -6.55
N GLN A 297 12.41 -21.55 -7.47
CA GLN A 297 12.81 -22.83 -8.07
C GLN A 297 14.08 -22.73 -8.94
N TYR A 298 14.25 -21.62 -9.66
CA TYR A 298 15.34 -21.34 -10.59
C TYR A 298 16.24 -20.22 -10.05
N TYR A 299 16.39 -20.13 -8.73
CA TYR A 299 17.27 -19.14 -8.09
C TYR A 299 18.75 -19.37 -8.46
N GLU A 300 19.41 -18.30 -8.90
CA GLU A 300 20.85 -18.29 -9.20
C GLU A 300 21.54 -17.17 -8.42
N ALA A 301 22.33 -17.52 -7.40
CA ALA A 301 23.04 -16.56 -6.56
C ALA A 301 23.93 -15.57 -7.33
N SER A 302 24.54 -16.02 -8.44
CA SER A 302 25.42 -15.20 -9.28
C SER A 302 24.72 -13.97 -9.90
N LYS A 303 23.39 -14.02 -10.06
CA LYS A 303 22.60 -12.92 -10.60
C LYS A 303 22.23 -11.86 -9.56
N TRP A 304 22.42 -12.13 -8.27
CA TRP A 304 22.04 -11.26 -7.16
C TRP A 304 23.24 -10.91 -6.27
N PRO A 305 24.33 -10.34 -6.82
CA PRO A 305 25.58 -10.16 -6.10
C PRO A 305 25.46 -9.25 -4.86
N LEU A 306 24.48 -8.32 -4.82
CA LEU A 306 24.32 -7.41 -3.68
C LEU A 306 23.48 -8.03 -2.56
N SER A 307 22.42 -8.75 -2.90
CA SER A 307 21.42 -9.25 -1.95
C SER A 307 21.59 -10.72 -1.56
N ASP A 308 22.37 -11.50 -2.31
CA ASP A 308 22.66 -12.90 -1.99
C ASP A 308 23.32 -13.01 -0.60
N LYS A 309 24.26 -12.12 -0.30
CA LYS A 309 24.92 -12.04 1.01
C LYS A 309 24.11 -11.17 1.97
N GLU A 310 23.85 -11.70 3.15
CA GLU A 310 23.24 -10.94 4.24
C GLU A 310 24.18 -9.83 4.69
N GLY A 311 23.63 -8.64 4.97
CA GLY A 311 24.40 -7.53 5.47
C GLY A 311 24.72 -7.71 6.95
N ASP A 312 26.00 -7.55 7.32
CA ASP A 312 26.44 -7.60 8.73
C ASP A 312 25.97 -6.37 9.54
N LYS A 313 25.41 -5.36 8.87
CA LYS A 313 25.02 -4.08 9.49
C LYS A 313 23.68 -3.60 8.96
N CYS A 314 22.90 -2.99 9.86
CA CYS A 314 21.68 -2.29 9.49
C CYS A 314 21.98 -1.18 8.48
N HIS A 315 21.14 -1.06 7.45
CA HIS A 315 21.22 0.02 6.47
C HIS A 315 20.91 1.38 7.08
N VAL A 316 20.21 1.42 8.23
CA VAL A 316 19.97 2.63 9.01
C VAL A 316 20.99 2.74 10.14
N ASN A 317 21.91 3.68 10.02
CA ASN A 317 22.69 4.15 11.17
C ASN A 317 21.92 5.25 11.91
N ILE A 318 21.15 4.85 12.93
CA ILE A 318 20.28 5.78 13.67
C ILE A 318 21.05 6.93 14.34
N VAL A 319 22.31 6.71 14.73
CA VAL A 319 23.14 7.72 15.39
C VAL A 319 23.58 8.82 14.39
N GLU A 320 23.90 8.44 13.16
CA GLU A 320 24.20 9.40 12.09
C GLU A 320 22.94 10.10 11.59
N LYS A 321 21.86 9.34 11.38
CA LYS A 321 20.56 9.88 10.98
C LYS A 321 20.04 10.91 11.95
N MET A 322 20.22 10.70 13.25
CA MET A 322 19.81 11.64 14.30
C MET A 322 20.39 13.06 14.10
N LYS A 323 21.60 13.20 13.54
CA LYS A 323 22.20 14.51 13.24
C LYS A 323 21.41 15.25 12.15
N ILE A 324 21.04 14.52 11.11
CA ILE A 324 20.22 15.02 9.99
C ILE A 324 18.81 15.34 10.49
N THR A 325 18.18 14.41 11.21
CA THR A 325 16.87 14.58 11.83
C THR A 325 16.79 15.82 12.70
N ARG A 326 17.83 16.12 13.49
CA ARG A 326 17.86 17.33 14.32
C ARG A 326 17.87 18.62 13.49
N ALA A 327 18.72 18.66 12.45
CA ALA A 327 18.82 19.82 11.57
C ALA A 327 17.52 20.05 10.78
N ASP A 328 16.93 18.97 10.25
CA ASP A 328 15.64 19.01 9.56
C ASP A 328 14.51 19.46 10.50
N HIS A 329 14.49 18.95 11.73
CA HIS A 329 13.50 19.33 12.74
C HIS A 329 13.62 20.82 13.11
N GLU A 330 14.83 21.33 13.36
CA GLU A 330 15.06 22.74 13.69
C GLU A 330 14.64 23.66 12.53
N SER A 331 15.04 23.31 11.30
CA SER A 331 14.64 24.04 10.09
C SER A 331 13.13 24.06 9.91
N TYR A 332 12.48 22.90 10.00
CA TYR A 332 11.04 22.76 9.80
C TYR A 332 10.24 23.49 10.88
N VAL A 333 10.56 23.30 12.16
CA VAL A 333 9.85 23.95 13.27
C VAL A 333 10.00 25.47 13.19
N THR A 334 11.16 25.98 12.78
CA THR A 334 11.37 27.41 12.55
C THR A 334 10.47 27.95 11.43
N GLN A 335 10.36 27.24 10.31
CA GLN A 335 9.47 27.61 9.21
C GLN A 335 8.00 27.55 9.63
N LEU A 336 7.62 26.50 10.36
CA LEU A 336 6.28 26.31 10.90
C LEU A 336 5.88 27.45 11.84
N ALA A 337 6.75 27.84 12.76
CA ALA A 337 6.51 28.92 13.69
C ALA A 337 6.34 30.27 12.98
N LYS A 338 7.18 30.56 11.99
CA LYS A 338 7.07 31.78 11.17
C LYS A 338 5.72 31.87 10.46
N LEU A 339 5.31 30.79 9.78
CA LEU A 339 4.05 30.76 9.03
C LEU A 339 2.84 30.80 9.98
N ASN A 340 2.90 30.10 11.11
CA ASN A 340 1.82 30.12 12.10
C ASN A 340 1.64 31.51 12.72
N ASN A 341 2.74 32.22 13.03
CA ASN A 341 2.68 33.59 13.55
C ASN A 341 2.12 34.55 12.49
N ASN A 342 2.53 34.41 11.23
CA ASN A 342 1.98 35.23 10.14
C ASN A 342 0.47 35.05 9.98
N VAL A 343 -0.02 33.80 10.09
CA VAL A 343 -1.45 33.48 10.05
C VAL A 343 -2.21 33.99 11.29
N ALA A 344 -1.57 34.04 12.45
CA ALA A 344 -2.19 34.58 13.67
C ALA A 344 -2.27 36.12 13.67
N ILE A 345 -1.31 36.78 13.02
CA ILE A 345 -1.23 38.25 12.91
C ILE A 345 -2.07 38.76 11.74
N SER A 346 -2.27 37.98 10.68
CA SER A 346 -3.17 38.36 9.59
C SER A 346 -4.61 38.33 10.07
N ASP A 347 -5.12 39.52 10.37
CA ASP A 347 -6.47 39.73 10.88
C ASP A 347 -7.52 39.11 9.95
N ARG A 348 -8.57 38.59 10.56
CA ARG A 348 -9.61 37.74 9.95
C ARG A 348 -10.10 38.25 8.57
N VAL A 349 -10.32 37.28 7.65
CA VAL A 349 -11.18 37.32 6.44
C VAL A 349 -10.54 37.75 5.10
N SER A 350 -9.37 38.37 5.04
CA SER A 350 -8.77 38.69 3.73
C SER A 350 -8.07 37.48 3.12
N LEU A 351 -8.79 36.71 2.32
CA LEU A 351 -8.31 35.92 1.18
C LEU A 351 -6.85 35.42 1.30
N ASN A 352 -6.61 34.29 1.99
CA ASN A 352 -5.32 33.60 1.89
C ASN A 352 -4.91 33.57 0.42
N SER A 353 -3.78 34.21 0.08
CA SER A 353 -3.36 34.28 -1.31
C SER A 353 -3.14 32.85 -1.84
N ASP A 354 -3.29 32.63 -3.14
CA ASP A 354 -3.04 31.30 -3.73
C ASP A 354 -1.59 30.83 -3.43
N ALA A 355 -0.67 31.79 -3.28
CA ALA A 355 0.70 31.57 -2.82
C ALA A 355 0.77 31.08 -1.37
N GLU A 356 0.08 31.72 -0.42
CA GLU A 356 0.03 31.28 0.98
C GLU A 356 -0.61 29.89 1.13
N ASN A 357 -1.69 29.60 0.41
CA ASN A 357 -2.31 28.27 0.45
C ASN A 357 -1.36 27.20 -0.10
N ARG A 358 -0.58 27.53 -1.14
CA ARG A 358 0.45 26.65 -1.69
C ARG A 358 1.59 26.43 -0.70
N GLU A 359 2.08 27.48 -0.06
CA GLU A 359 3.14 27.39 0.95
C GLU A 359 2.71 26.53 2.15
N LEU A 360 1.52 26.76 2.70
CA LEU A 360 0.96 25.95 3.78
C LEU A 360 0.75 24.48 3.37
N THR A 361 0.33 24.23 2.12
CA THR A 361 0.20 22.86 1.60
C THR A 361 1.54 22.17 1.46
N SER A 362 2.55 22.88 0.92
CA SER A 362 3.93 22.37 0.82
C SER A 362 4.52 22.08 2.20
N LEU A 363 4.26 22.95 3.17
CA LEU A 363 4.69 22.77 4.55
C LEU A 363 4.02 21.54 5.18
N ALA A 364 2.70 21.36 4.99
CA ALA A 364 1.99 20.19 5.47
C ALA A 364 2.56 18.89 4.87
N LEU A 365 2.78 18.86 3.55
CA LEU A 365 3.36 17.70 2.87
C LEU A 365 4.77 17.40 3.38
N SER A 366 5.63 18.42 3.47
CA SER A 366 7.00 18.28 3.98
C SER A 366 7.02 17.77 5.43
N GLY A 367 6.13 18.28 6.29
CA GLY A 367 6.02 17.81 7.68
C GLY A 367 5.61 16.35 7.78
N MET A 368 4.64 15.94 6.98
CA MET A 368 4.20 14.53 6.91
C MET A 368 5.32 13.63 6.36
N GLN A 369 6.06 14.07 5.34
CA GLN A 369 7.20 13.32 4.80
C GLN A 369 8.32 13.16 5.84
N LEU A 370 8.65 14.21 6.58
CA LEU A 370 9.64 14.14 7.67
C LEU A 370 9.20 13.17 8.77
N LEU A 371 7.94 13.26 9.23
CA LEU A 371 7.39 12.33 10.22
C LEU A 371 7.48 10.87 9.75
N CYS A 372 7.09 10.62 8.50
CA CYS A 372 7.13 9.28 7.93
C CYS A 372 8.57 8.78 7.76
N GLN A 373 9.50 9.62 7.30
CA GLN A 373 10.90 9.24 7.12
C GLN A 373 11.56 8.90 8.47
N TRP A 374 11.37 9.73 9.49
CA TRP A 374 11.93 9.46 10.81
C TRP A 374 11.29 8.23 11.47
N THR A 375 10.00 8.02 11.25
CA THR A 375 9.31 6.80 11.69
C THR A 375 9.86 5.57 10.97
N ALA A 376 10.11 5.65 9.65
CA ALA A 376 10.74 4.58 8.90
C ALA A 376 12.13 4.25 9.45
N ASP A 377 12.97 5.26 9.72
CA ASP A 377 14.31 5.05 10.28
C ASP A 377 14.25 4.31 11.64
N VAL A 378 13.31 4.67 12.52
CA VAL A 378 13.10 3.98 13.80
C VAL A 378 12.63 2.55 13.60
N VAL A 379 11.59 2.35 12.79
CA VAL A 379 10.99 1.03 12.55
C VAL A 379 11.99 0.10 11.88
N GLU A 380 12.70 0.55 10.85
CA GLU A 380 13.70 -0.23 10.11
C GLU A 380 14.88 -0.61 11.01
N THR A 381 15.32 0.30 11.90
CA THR A 381 16.35 -0.01 12.91
C THR A 381 15.87 -1.13 13.85
N ILE A 382 14.64 -1.04 14.36
CA ILE A 382 14.07 -2.05 15.26
C ILE A 382 13.89 -3.39 14.53
N SER A 383 13.35 -3.36 13.31
CA SER A 383 13.13 -4.54 12.48
C SER A 383 14.43 -5.30 12.22
N TRP A 384 15.50 -4.59 11.86
CA TRP A 384 16.80 -5.22 11.63
C TRP A 384 17.36 -5.85 12.91
N LYS A 385 17.28 -5.15 14.05
CA LYS A 385 17.78 -5.65 15.35
C LYS A 385 16.98 -6.84 15.88
N LEU A 386 15.67 -6.89 15.63
CA LEU A 386 14.82 -8.02 16.01
C LEU A 386 15.20 -9.31 15.26
N LEU A 387 15.64 -9.19 14.01
CA LEU A 387 16.04 -10.34 13.21
C LEU A 387 17.51 -10.75 13.42
N HIS A 388 18.34 -9.86 13.96
CA HIS A 388 19.76 -10.10 14.21
C HIS A 388 20.08 -9.94 15.72
N PRO A 389 19.69 -10.91 16.57
CA PRO A 389 19.98 -10.85 18.00
C PRO A 389 21.49 -10.85 18.25
N THR A 390 21.92 -10.07 19.25
CA THR A 390 23.33 -10.07 19.67
C THR A 390 23.69 -11.37 20.39
N ASN A 391 24.97 -11.55 20.67
CA ASN A 391 25.49 -12.69 21.42
C ASN A 391 26.61 -12.22 22.36
N SER A 392 27.06 -13.12 23.24
CA SER A 392 28.11 -12.83 24.23
C SER A 392 29.48 -12.52 23.63
N ARG A 393 29.72 -12.83 22.34
CA ARG A 393 30.95 -12.48 21.63
C ARG A 393 30.93 -11.03 21.16
N ASP A 394 29.79 -10.59 20.63
CA ASP A 394 29.60 -9.24 20.09
C ASP A 394 29.31 -8.22 21.20
N ASN A 395 28.65 -8.65 22.28
CA ASN A 395 28.38 -7.83 23.46
C ASN A 395 28.75 -8.59 24.74
N LYS A 396 29.81 -8.12 25.42
CA LYS A 396 30.30 -8.71 26.68
C LYS A 396 29.29 -8.66 27.82
N ASP A 397 28.36 -7.70 27.78
CA ASP A 397 27.31 -7.56 28.79
C ASP A 397 26.11 -8.49 28.54
N CYS A 398 26.11 -9.23 27.43
CA CYS A 398 25.06 -10.19 27.08
C CYS A 398 25.37 -11.57 27.69
N PRO A 399 24.60 -12.07 28.66
CA PRO A 399 24.77 -13.42 29.19
C PRO A 399 24.51 -14.50 28.12
N GLU A 400 25.22 -15.63 28.20
CA GLU A 400 24.96 -16.78 27.31
C GLU A 400 23.57 -17.40 27.54
N SER A 401 23.04 -17.26 28.76
CA SER A 401 21.71 -17.73 29.14
C SER A 401 20.57 -16.79 28.71
N ALA A 402 20.88 -15.65 28.08
CA ALA A 402 19.87 -14.68 27.69
C ALA A 402 18.95 -15.22 26.59
N GLU A 403 17.64 -15.09 26.81
CA GLU A 403 16.64 -15.50 25.82
C GLU A 403 16.79 -14.69 24.52
N GLU A 404 16.39 -15.26 23.39
CA GLU A 404 16.53 -14.64 22.08
C GLU A 404 15.90 -13.23 22.01
N TYR A 405 14.73 -13.04 22.61
CA TYR A 405 14.08 -11.72 22.63
C TYR A 405 14.88 -10.69 23.45
N GLU A 406 15.49 -11.11 24.56
CA GLU A 406 16.34 -10.24 25.38
C GLU A 406 17.64 -9.86 24.63
N ARG A 407 18.21 -10.83 23.90
CA ARG A 407 19.36 -10.62 23.00
C ARG A 407 19.03 -9.74 21.80
N ALA A 408 17.82 -9.81 21.28
CA ALA A 408 17.35 -8.97 20.18
C ALA A 408 17.02 -7.53 20.62
N THR A 409 16.69 -7.33 21.90
CA THR A 409 16.24 -6.04 22.44
C THR A 409 17.23 -5.46 23.45
N ARG A 410 17.14 -5.85 24.73
CA ARG A 410 17.88 -5.27 25.86
C ARG A 410 19.37 -5.08 25.59
N TYR A 411 20.01 -6.11 25.04
CA TYR A 411 21.45 -6.16 24.80
C TYR A 411 21.87 -5.72 23.38
N ASN A 412 20.93 -5.50 22.46
CA ASN A 412 21.25 -5.23 21.06
C ASN A 412 21.41 -3.73 20.72
N TYR A 413 21.32 -2.85 21.73
CA TYR A 413 21.47 -1.41 21.54
C TYR A 413 22.54 -0.84 22.48
N SER A 414 23.49 -0.13 21.89
CA SER A 414 24.44 0.73 22.60
C SER A 414 23.73 1.91 23.28
N SER A 415 24.41 2.55 24.24
CA SER A 415 23.90 3.76 24.90
C SER A 415 23.65 4.90 23.90
N ALA A 416 24.49 5.01 22.86
CA ALA A 416 24.33 6.00 21.81
C ALA A 416 23.08 5.73 20.95
N GLU A 417 22.85 4.48 20.53
CA GLU A 417 21.65 4.10 19.78
C GLU A 417 20.37 4.32 20.61
N LYS A 418 20.35 3.94 21.89
CA LYS A 418 19.21 4.19 22.79
C LYS A 418 18.90 5.68 22.89
N THR A 419 19.92 6.51 23.06
CA THR A 419 19.79 7.96 23.15
C THR A 419 19.27 8.55 21.83
N ALA A 420 19.79 8.10 20.69
CA ALA A 420 19.35 8.53 19.36
C ALA A 420 17.88 8.15 19.12
N LEU A 421 17.48 6.91 19.44
CA LEU A 421 16.08 6.46 19.33
C LEU A 421 15.13 7.30 20.18
N ILE A 422 15.48 7.57 21.45
CA ILE A 422 14.65 8.41 22.34
C ILE A 422 14.49 9.81 21.76
N GLN A 423 15.56 10.43 21.27
CA GLN A 423 15.52 11.76 20.68
C GLN A 423 14.69 11.78 19.39
N THR A 424 14.89 10.83 18.48
CA THR A 424 14.11 10.72 17.24
C THR A 424 12.63 10.54 17.54
N ILE A 425 12.26 9.63 18.46
CA ILE A 425 10.86 9.42 18.86
C ILE A 425 10.26 10.68 19.50
N SER A 426 11.05 11.41 20.31
CA SER A 426 10.60 12.66 20.93
C SER A 426 10.32 13.74 19.89
N MET A 427 11.18 13.89 18.87
CA MET A 427 10.97 14.82 17.76
C MET A 427 9.78 14.43 16.89
N ILE A 428 9.59 13.13 16.61
CA ILE A 428 8.40 12.63 15.89
C ILE A 428 7.12 13.03 16.64
N LYS A 429 7.04 12.72 17.95
CA LYS A 429 5.86 13.03 18.77
C LYS A 429 5.66 14.53 18.94
N GLY A 430 6.74 15.29 19.09
CA GLY A 430 6.71 16.75 19.18
C GLY A 430 6.15 17.38 17.91
N LEU A 431 6.71 17.02 16.75
CA LEU A 431 6.25 17.50 15.45
C LEU A 431 4.81 17.06 15.14
N GLN A 432 4.44 15.81 15.46
CA GLN A 432 3.06 15.34 15.35
C GLN A 432 2.09 16.21 16.15
N SER A 433 2.45 16.54 17.40
CA SER A 433 1.62 17.42 18.23
C SER A 433 1.52 18.83 17.67
N LEU A 434 2.61 19.38 17.11
CA LEU A 434 2.60 20.71 16.50
C LEU A 434 1.70 20.74 15.27
N LEU A 435 1.82 19.76 14.37
CA LEU A 435 0.99 19.65 13.18
C LEU A 435 -0.49 19.45 13.55
N GLY A 436 -0.78 18.64 14.58
CA GLY A 436 -2.15 18.45 15.06
C GLY A 436 -2.80 19.72 15.58
N ARG A 437 -2.05 20.64 16.19
CA ARG A 437 -2.59 21.93 16.69
C ARG A 437 -3.02 22.86 15.56
N ILE A 438 -2.34 22.81 14.41
CA ILE A 438 -2.62 23.67 13.26
C ILE A 438 -3.41 22.95 12.15
N GLU A 439 -3.89 21.73 12.42
CA GLU A 439 -4.56 20.85 11.46
C GLU A 439 -5.70 21.57 10.73
N SER A 440 -6.54 22.32 11.46
CA SER A 440 -7.69 23.02 10.87
C SER A 440 -7.27 24.05 9.82
N SER A 441 -6.19 24.79 10.07
CA SER A 441 -5.61 25.77 9.14
C SER A 441 -5.01 25.08 7.93
N LEU A 442 -4.18 24.06 8.14
CA LEU A 442 -3.57 23.27 7.06
C LEU A 442 -4.64 22.63 6.18
N SER A 443 -5.65 22.02 6.78
CA SER A 443 -6.75 21.34 6.08
C SER A 443 -7.51 22.29 5.15
N ASN A 444 -7.77 23.52 5.60
CA ASN A 444 -8.40 24.56 4.78
C ASN A 444 -7.49 25.03 3.64
N ALA A 445 -6.21 25.27 3.91
CA ALA A 445 -5.23 25.68 2.91
C ALA A 445 -5.05 24.61 1.81
N ILE A 446 -4.93 23.34 2.21
CA ILE A 446 -4.81 22.19 1.30
C ILE A 446 -6.04 22.10 0.38
N ARG A 447 -7.26 22.18 0.94
CA ARG A 447 -8.49 22.15 0.13
C ARG A 447 -8.53 23.26 -0.90
N ARG A 448 -8.19 24.49 -0.50
CA ARG A 448 -8.16 25.65 -1.39
C ARG A 448 -7.10 25.50 -2.47
N HIS A 449 -5.88 25.10 -2.09
CA HIS A 449 -4.78 24.91 -3.04
C HIS A 449 -5.09 23.82 -4.07
N ILE A 450 -5.56 22.64 -3.63
CA ILE A 450 -5.95 21.55 -4.54
C ILE A 450 -7.06 21.99 -5.48
N TYR A 451 -8.06 22.72 -4.98
CA TYR A 451 -9.13 23.24 -5.83
C TYR A 451 -8.60 24.22 -6.87
N THR A 452 -7.78 25.20 -6.47
CA THR A 452 -7.20 26.19 -7.39
C THR A 452 -6.32 25.53 -8.45
N GLU A 453 -5.45 24.59 -8.07
CA GLU A 453 -4.62 23.83 -9.02
C GLU A 453 -5.47 23.01 -9.99
N LEU A 454 -6.49 22.31 -9.47
CA LEU A 454 -7.41 21.52 -10.27
C LEU A 454 -8.18 22.38 -11.28
N GLN A 455 -8.76 23.50 -10.83
CA GLN A 455 -9.49 24.40 -11.72
C GLN A 455 -8.55 25.08 -12.71
N GLY A 456 -7.37 25.54 -12.28
CA GLY A 456 -6.39 26.13 -13.18
C GLY A 456 -5.93 25.16 -14.27
N PHE A 457 -5.72 23.89 -13.90
CA PHE A 457 -5.38 22.84 -14.85
C PHE A 457 -6.51 22.56 -15.84
N VAL A 458 -7.73 22.32 -15.34
CA VAL A 458 -8.89 21.96 -16.18
C VAL A 458 -9.39 23.13 -17.04
N GLN A 459 -9.32 24.36 -16.53
CA GLN A 459 -9.84 25.55 -17.23
C GLN A 459 -8.83 26.14 -18.22
N HIS A 460 -7.52 26.04 -17.94
CA HIS A 460 -6.49 26.64 -18.80
C HIS A 460 -5.62 25.59 -19.50
N ALA A 461 -4.95 24.71 -18.73
CA ALA A 461 -3.97 23.78 -19.29
C ALA A 461 -4.60 22.71 -20.20
N PHE A 462 -5.88 22.37 -20.02
CA PHE A 462 -6.61 21.42 -20.87
C PHE A 462 -7.02 21.98 -22.24
N ASN A 463 -7.15 23.30 -22.40
CA ASN A 463 -7.65 23.88 -23.65
C ASN A 463 -6.73 23.60 -24.84
N GLU A 464 -5.43 23.71 -24.64
CA GLU A 464 -4.46 23.51 -25.72
C GLU A 464 -4.38 22.03 -26.18
N PRO A 465 -4.28 21.02 -25.27
CA PRO A 465 -4.41 19.61 -25.64
C PRO A 465 -5.72 19.26 -26.35
N ILE A 466 -6.87 19.78 -25.88
CA ILE A 466 -8.17 19.55 -26.53
C ILE A 466 -8.15 20.11 -27.95
N GLN A 467 -7.72 21.36 -28.13
CA GLN A 467 -7.64 21.98 -29.44
C GLN A 467 -6.69 21.23 -30.39
N LYS A 468 -5.55 20.76 -29.89
CA LYS A 468 -4.61 19.94 -30.66
C LYS A 468 -5.22 18.58 -31.04
N ALA A 469 -5.96 17.94 -30.14
CA ALA A 469 -6.63 16.68 -30.42
C ALA A 469 -7.73 16.85 -31.48
N VAL A 470 -8.56 17.89 -31.37
CA VAL A 470 -9.61 18.21 -32.35
C VAL A 470 -9.01 18.57 -33.71
N LYS A 471 -8.01 19.46 -33.75
CA LYS A 471 -7.31 19.82 -35.00
C LYS A 471 -6.61 18.62 -35.63
N GLY A 472 -6.08 17.73 -34.81
CA GLY A 472 -5.45 16.48 -35.22
C GLY A 472 -6.43 15.35 -35.57
N LYS A 473 -7.76 15.59 -35.55
CA LYS A 473 -8.81 14.59 -35.79
C LYS A 473 -8.67 13.34 -34.90
N LYS A 474 -8.18 13.52 -33.68
CA LYS A 474 -8.09 12.47 -32.66
C LYS A 474 -9.34 12.50 -31.78
N ASP A 475 -10.48 12.16 -32.37
CA ASP A 475 -11.81 12.35 -31.76
C ASP A 475 -11.95 11.67 -30.40
N LEU A 476 -11.33 10.51 -30.25
CA LEU A 476 -11.36 9.75 -29.01
C LEU A 476 -10.55 10.42 -27.89
N LEU A 477 -9.39 10.99 -28.22
CA LEU A 477 -8.59 11.75 -27.27
C LEU A 477 -9.28 13.06 -26.89
N ALA A 478 -9.89 13.74 -27.87
CA ALA A 478 -10.68 14.92 -27.63
C ALA A 478 -11.87 14.62 -26.69
N SER A 479 -12.57 13.50 -26.92
CA SER A 479 -13.64 13.02 -26.05
C SER A 479 -13.15 12.77 -24.62
N ILE A 480 -11.98 12.13 -24.43
CA ILE A 480 -11.40 11.87 -23.10
C ILE A 480 -11.15 13.15 -22.36
N LEU A 481 -10.40 14.05 -23.00
CA LEU A 481 -10.03 15.32 -22.40
C LEU A 481 -11.26 16.19 -22.08
N GLN A 482 -12.27 16.16 -22.94
CA GLN A 482 -13.52 16.88 -22.71
C GLN A 482 -14.32 16.30 -21.54
N SER A 483 -14.44 14.98 -21.41
CA SER A 483 -15.14 14.39 -20.26
C SER A 483 -14.45 14.66 -18.94
N VAL A 484 -13.10 14.62 -18.89
CA VAL A 484 -12.36 15.00 -17.67
C VAL A 484 -12.67 16.43 -17.29
N ARG A 485 -12.68 17.33 -18.29
CA ARG A 485 -13.03 18.72 -18.08
C ARG A 485 -14.45 18.84 -17.55
N ASP A 486 -15.43 18.22 -18.19
CA ASP A 486 -16.84 18.33 -17.81
C ASP A 486 -17.12 17.74 -16.40
N THR A 487 -16.35 16.72 -16.00
CA THR A 487 -16.47 16.09 -14.66
C THR A 487 -15.90 16.96 -13.54
N CYS A 488 -14.89 17.79 -13.84
CA CYS A 488 -14.10 18.50 -12.83
C CYS A 488 -14.28 20.02 -12.86
N ILE A 489 -14.75 20.58 -13.97
CA ILE A 489 -14.91 22.02 -14.11
C ILE A 489 -16.05 22.53 -13.24
N ASP A 490 -15.76 23.51 -12.40
CA ASP A 490 -16.75 24.20 -11.59
C ASP A 490 -17.05 25.55 -12.26
N ALA A 491 -18.03 25.55 -13.17
CA ALA A 491 -18.34 26.66 -14.06
C ALA A 491 -19.15 27.81 -13.41
N TYR A 492 -18.93 28.08 -12.11
CA TYR A 492 -19.64 29.16 -11.40
C TYR A 492 -19.39 30.56 -12.02
N SER A 493 -18.34 30.73 -12.84
CA SER A 493 -18.07 31.98 -13.56
C SER A 493 -18.70 32.08 -14.96
N ALA A 494 -18.99 30.97 -15.64
CA ALA A 494 -19.47 31.02 -17.04
C ALA A 494 -20.95 31.45 -17.14
N ALA A 495 -21.75 31.19 -16.10
CA ALA A 495 -23.17 31.54 -16.05
C ALA A 495 -23.43 32.99 -15.58
N ALA A 496 -22.47 33.64 -14.91
CA ALA A 496 -22.63 34.99 -14.38
C ALA A 496 -22.31 36.09 -15.42
N GLU A 497 -21.48 35.80 -16.43
CA GLU A 497 -21.05 36.77 -17.45
C GLU A 497 -21.69 36.56 -18.84
N SER A 498 -22.62 35.60 -18.98
CA SER A 498 -23.34 35.36 -20.24
C SER A 498 -24.83 35.73 -20.15
N ARG A 499 -25.11 37.02 -19.96
CA ARG A 499 -26.34 37.62 -20.51
C ARG A 499 -25.99 38.84 -21.36
N PRO A 500 -25.98 38.68 -22.68
CA PRO A 500 -26.54 39.68 -23.57
C PRO A 500 -27.84 39.15 -24.16
N SER A 501 -28.87 39.97 -23.99
CA SER A 501 -30.20 39.86 -24.57
C SER A 501 -30.19 39.52 -26.06
N VAL A 502 -31.09 38.62 -26.42
CA VAL A 502 -31.53 38.33 -27.79
C VAL A 502 -32.04 39.60 -28.46
N GLU A 503 -31.42 40.05 -29.56
CA GLU A 503 -32.10 40.51 -30.79
C GLU A 503 -31.12 40.96 -31.90
N LYS A 504 -31.29 40.39 -33.12
CA LYS A 504 -31.02 40.96 -34.48
C LYS A 504 -29.54 41.26 -34.85
N SER A 505 -28.92 40.83 -35.96
CA SER A 505 -29.35 40.62 -37.36
C SER A 505 -28.28 39.87 -38.18
N LYS A 506 -28.71 39.36 -39.35
CA LYS A 506 -27.92 38.65 -40.39
C LYS A 506 -26.80 39.48 -41.08
N LYS A 507 -25.83 38.73 -41.65
CA LYS A 507 -24.87 39.02 -42.76
C LYS A 507 -23.61 39.87 -42.49
N ARG A 508 -22.42 39.25 -42.57
CA ARG A 508 -21.50 39.31 -43.75
C ARG A 508 -20.18 38.56 -43.48
N GLN A 509 -19.66 37.91 -44.53
CA GLN A 509 -18.31 37.34 -44.63
C GLN A 509 -17.22 38.43 -44.58
N GLY A 510 -16.04 38.06 -44.06
CA GLY A 510 -14.76 38.45 -44.64
C GLY A 510 -13.77 39.23 -43.74
N LYS A 511 -12.53 38.73 -43.75
CA LYS A 511 -11.22 39.37 -43.52
C LYS A 511 -10.54 39.32 -42.14
N GLU A 512 -9.24 39.06 -42.26
CA GLU A 512 -8.22 38.76 -41.27
C GLU A 512 -7.76 39.94 -40.40
N SER A 513 -7.10 39.54 -39.30
CA SER A 513 -6.06 40.25 -38.54
C SER A 513 -6.50 41.37 -37.60
N THR A 514 -6.39 41.12 -36.29
CA THR A 514 -5.32 41.67 -35.43
C THR A 514 -5.52 41.26 -33.97
N THR A 515 -4.39 40.96 -33.34
CA THR A 515 -4.11 40.84 -31.89
C THR A 515 -5.14 41.49 -30.96
N SER A 516 -5.82 40.69 -30.13
CA SER A 516 -6.34 41.15 -28.84
C SER A 516 -6.48 40.01 -27.83
N SER A 517 -5.79 40.19 -26.71
CA SER A 517 -6.07 39.69 -25.36
C SER A 517 -6.43 38.21 -25.17
N SER A 518 -5.50 37.47 -24.57
CA SER A 518 -5.82 36.38 -23.63
C SER A 518 -7.03 36.80 -22.80
N SER A 519 -8.13 36.05 -22.88
CA SER A 519 -9.28 36.28 -22.03
C SER A 519 -8.90 35.84 -20.62
N ASP A 520 -8.66 36.82 -19.75
CA ASP A 520 -8.50 36.64 -18.30
C ASP A 520 -9.82 36.13 -17.70
N LEU A 521 -10.12 34.85 -17.92
CA LEU A 521 -11.14 34.13 -17.16
C LEU A 521 -10.61 33.94 -15.74
N ARG A 522 -10.99 34.84 -14.83
CA ARG A 522 -10.63 34.74 -13.40
C ARG A 522 -11.29 33.49 -12.81
N ILE A 523 -10.47 32.60 -12.25
CA ILE A 523 -10.96 31.43 -11.51
C ILE A 523 -11.77 31.93 -10.30
N ALA A 524 -13.04 31.55 -10.21
CA ALA A 524 -13.91 31.96 -9.12
C ALA A 524 -13.41 31.41 -7.77
N ARG A 525 -13.15 32.30 -6.82
CA ARG A 525 -12.69 31.95 -5.46
C ARG A 525 -13.90 31.62 -4.59
N ARG A 526 -14.04 30.35 -4.18
CA ARG A 526 -15.00 29.98 -3.12
C ARG A 526 -14.41 30.29 -1.75
N ALA A 527 -15.24 30.84 -0.84
CA ALA A 527 -14.86 31.02 0.57
C ALA A 527 -14.56 29.67 1.26
N SER A 528 -15.21 28.60 0.81
CA SER A 528 -14.94 27.20 1.16
C SER A 528 -15.18 26.30 -0.06
N PRO A 529 -14.18 26.05 -0.92
CA PRO A 529 -14.34 25.19 -2.08
C PRO A 529 -14.55 23.73 -1.63
N PRO A 530 -15.48 22.98 -2.26
CA PRO A 530 -15.52 21.54 -2.08
C PRO A 530 -14.20 20.96 -2.61
N ALA A 531 -13.53 20.15 -1.80
CA ALA A 531 -12.45 19.32 -2.31
C ALA A 531 -13.01 18.41 -3.41
N PRO A 532 -12.27 18.13 -4.48
CA PRO A 532 -12.71 17.14 -5.47
C PRO A 532 -13.00 15.83 -4.74
N SER A 533 -14.12 15.21 -5.05
CA SER A 533 -14.49 13.92 -4.46
C SER A 533 -13.44 12.85 -4.79
N SER A 534 -13.36 11.80 -3.98
CA SER A 534 -12.45 10.67 -4.24
C SER A 534 -12.64 10.09 -5.65
N THR A 535 -13.86 10.10 -6.16
CA THR A 535 -14.21 9.65 -7.52
C THR A 535 -13.68 10.61 -8.59
N GLN A 536 -13.78 11.93 -8.37
CA GLN A 536 -13.26 12.94 -9.29
C GLN A 536 -11.72 12.88 -9.42
N VAL A 537 -11.00 12.73 -8.30
CA VAL A 537 -9.53 12.60 -8.32
C VAL A 537 -9.09 11.28 -8.99
N ARG A 538 -9.82 10.19 -8.77
CA ARG A 538 -9.50 8.87 -9.34
C ARG A 538 -9.68 8.84 -10.86
N ASN A 539 -10.76 9.42 -11.38
CA ASN A 539 -11.02 9.50 -12.82
C ASN A 539 -9.93 10.28 -13.54
N GLN A 540 -9.40 11.36 -12.95
CA GLN A 540 -8.25 12.06 -13.51
C GLN A 540 -7.02 11.17 -13.56
N LYS A 541 -6.71 10.48 -12.45
CA LYS A 541 -5.48 9.72 -12.33
C LYS A 541 -5.35 8.58 -13.32
N ASN A 542 -6.45 7.88 -13.59
CA ASN A 542 -6.52 6.79 -14.55
C ASN A 542 -6.39 7.24 -16.03
N ILE A 543 -6.46 8.54 -16.31
CA ILE A 543 -6.39 9.10 -17.68
C ILE A 543 -4.98 9.65 -18.00
N TRP A 544 -4.17 9.94 -16.97
CA TRP A 544 -2.83 10.52 -17.12
C TRP A 544 -1.69 9.50 -17.17
N THR A 545 -1.91 8.31 -16.62
CA THR A 545 -1.08 7.12 -16.79
C THR A 545 -1.55 6.36 -18.00
#